data_AF-A0A7C3KHS9-F1
#
_entry.id   AF-A0A7C3KHS9-F1
#
_cell.length_a   1.000
_cell.length_b   1.000
_cell.length_c   1.000
_cell.angle_alpha   90.00
_cell.angle_beta   90.00
_cell.angle_gamma   90.00
#
_symmetry.space_group_name_H-M   'P 1'
#
loop_
_entity.id
_entity.type
_entity.pdbx_description
1 polymer ?
#
loop_
_entity_poly.entity_id
_entity_poly.type
_entity_poly.pdbx_seq_one_letter_code
_entity_poly.pdbx_strand_id
1 'polypeptide(L)'
;MTVETQDVKTLIKILIGAAWLDGKIQQEEREYLHRVVREKGLENDAELSPLLYEFRPVKPQECYNWVQEYLGSHPTSERCQQLIEAISGLIYSDGTVANEEAKLLTDLQVIEESDKGNKTPDHSVLNAVRSLYKRWVNNLGG
;
A
#
# COMPACT_ATOMS: atom_id res chain seq x y z
N MET A 1 20.41 -10.22 2.73
CA MET A 1 19.07 -9.97 3.29
C MET A 1 18.16 -11.06 2.76
N THR A 2 17.44 -11.76 3.63
CA THR A 2 16.46 -12.79 3.25
C THR A 2 15.25 -12.13 2.58
N VAL A 3 14.68 -12.79 1.56
CA VAL A 3 13.54 -12.29 0.77
C VAL A 3 12.40 -11.77 1.66
N GLU A 4 12.13 -12.47 2.76
CA GLU A 4 11.17 -12.09 3.81
C GLU A 4 11.35 -10.66 4.37
N THR A 5 12.59 -10.22 4.60
CA THR A 5 12.86 -8.89 5.17
C THR A 5 12.65 -7.79 4.14
N GLN A 6 12.90 -8.08 2.87
CA GLN A 6 12.66 -7.12 1.79
C GLN A 6 11.15 -6.93 1.57
N ASP A 7 10.39 -8.02 1.61
CA ASP A 7 8.94 -7.98 1.45
C ASP A 7 8.26 -7.17 2.56
N VAL A 8 8.68 -7.36 3.82
CA VAL A 8 8.17 -6.59 4.96
C VAL A 8 8.51 -5.11 4.81
N LYS A 9 9.72 -4.76 4.34
CA LYS A 9 10.07 -3.36 4.08
C LYS A 9 9.21 -2.75 2.99
N THR A 10 9.02 -3.46 1.88
CA THR A 10 8.19 -2.96 0.77
C THR A 10 6.75 -2.78 1.21
N LEU A 11 6.20 -3.69 2.03
CA LEU A 11 4.88 -3.54 2.62
C LEU A 11 4.77 -2.26 3.47
N ILE A 12 5.75 -2.00 4.34
CA ILE A 12 5.77 -0.76 5.14
C ILE A 12 5.87 0.47 4.25
N LYS A 13 6.70 0.45 3.21
CA LYS A 13 6.79 1.56 2.25
C LYS A 13 5.44 1.83 1.59
N ILE A 14 4.68 0.79 1.23
CA ILE A 14 3.32 0.94 0.70
C ILE A 14 2.40 1.60 1.73
N LEU A 15 2.45 1.20 3.01
CA LEU A 15 1.63 1.81 4.05
C LEU A 15 1.95 3.30 4.25
N ILE A 16 3.23 3.66 4.28
CA ILE A 16 3.66 5.07 4.38
C ILE A 16 3.20 5.83 3.13
N GLY A 17 3.32 5.22 1.95
CA GLY A 17 2.87 5.81 0.70
C GLY A 17 1.36 5.98 0.61
N ALA A 18 0.58 5.07 1.20
CA ALA A 18 -0.87 5.15 1.30
C ALA A 18 -1.29 6.33 2.18
N ALA A 19 -0.71 6.46 3.38
CA ALA A 19 -0.98 7.59 4.28
C ALA A 19 -0.56 8.96 3.69
N TRP A 20 0.31 8.99 2.69
CA TRP A 20 0.71 10.21 1.98
C TRP A 20 -0.25 10.58 0.84
N LEU A 21 -1.19 9.72 0.46
CA LEU A 21 -2.07 9.95 -0.68
C LEU A 21 -2.96 11.19 -0.48
N ASP A 22 -3.36 11.46 0.77
CA ASP A 22 -4.08 12.67 1.19
C ASP A 22 -3.20 13.94 1.22
N GLY A 23 -1.91 13.81 0.88
CA GLY A 23 -0.93 14.91 0.84
C GLY A 23 -0.36 15.30 2.20
N LYS A 24 -0.79 14.67 3.30
CA LYS A 24 -0.21 14.75 4.64
C LYS A 24 -0.53 13.44 5.39
N ILE A 25 0.39 12.98 6.23
CA ILE A 25 0.11 11.87 7.15
C ILE A 25 -0.59 12.43 8.39
N GLN A 26 -1.69 11.80 8.81
CA GLN A 26 -2.41 12.15 10.04
C GLN A 26 -1.71 11.62 11.29
N GLN A 27 -2.02 12.16 12.47
CA GLN A 27 -1.31 11.80 13.70
C GLN A 27 -1.54 10.31 14.05
N GLU A 28 -2.76 9.83 13.84
CA GLU A 28 -3.24 8.48 14.06
C GLU A 28 -2.51 7.48 13.14
N GLU A 29 -2.40 7.81 11.86
CA GLU A 29 -1.66 7.04 10.86
C GLU A 29 -0.17 6.99 11.19
N ARG A 30 0.42 8.12 11.58
CA ARG A 30 1.82 8.18 12.01
C ARG A 30 2.05 7.24 13.19
N GLU A 31 1.20 7.29 14.21
CA GLU A 31 1.29 6.40 15.37
C GLU A 31 1.15 4.92 14.99
N TYR A 32 0.24 4.61 14.07
CA TYR A 32 0.08 3.27 13.52
C TYR A 32 1.33 2.80 12.75
N LEU A 33 1.84 3.62 11.84
CA LEU A 33 3.05 3.32 11.06
C LEU A 33 4.25 3.08 11.97
N HIS A 34 4.47 3.92 12.98
CA HIS A 34 5.53 3.72 13.97
C HIS A 34 5.37 2.41 14.76
N ARG A 35 4.12 2.04 15.10
CA ARG A 35 3.83 0.78 15.79
C ARG A 35 4.16 -0.41 14.91
N VAL A 36 3.68 -0.43 13.66
CA VAL A 36 3.95 -1.52 12.70
C VAL A 36 5.45 -1.67 12.45
N VAL A 37 6.16 -0.56 12.24
CA VAL A 37 7.61 -0.57 12.02
C VAL A 37 8.35 -1.17 13.22
N ARG A 38 7.96 -0.80 14.45
CA ARG A 38 8.54 -1.34 15.69
C ARG A 38 8.24 -2.83 15.86
N GLU A 39 6.99 -3.25 15.61
CA GLU A 39 6.59 -4.66 15.71
C GLU A 39 7.35 -5.55 14.71
N LYS A 40 7.72 -4.98 13.56
CA LYS A 40 8.54 -5.65 12.54
C LYS A 40 10.05 -5.51 12.76
N GLY A 41 10.49 -4.82 13.82
CA GLY A 41 11.91 -4.62 14.17
C GLY A 41 12.68 -3.77 13.16
N LEU A 42 12.00 -2.84 12.50
CA LEU A 42 12.54 -2.00 11.43
C LEU A 42 12.61 -0.51 11.82
N GLU A 43 12.49 -0.15 13.10
CA GLU A 43 12.46 1.25 13.55
C GLU A 43 13.74 2.04 13.24
N ASN A 44 14.86 1.35 13.09
CA ASN A 44 16.16 1.96 12.79
C ASN A 44 16.57 1.76 11.33
N ASP A 45 15.64 1.35 10.47
CA ASP A 45 15.93 1.16 9.05
C ASP A 45 16.16 2.53 8.37
N ALA A 46 17.32 2.66 7.72
CA ALA A 46 17.76 3.90 7.10
C ALA A 46 16.93 4.29 5.85
N GLU A 47 16.26 3.33 5.21
CA GLU A 47 15.38 3.62 4.07
C GLU A 47 13.98 4.03 4.52
N LEU A 48 13.49 3.48 5.64
CA LEU A 48 12.17 3.80 6.17
C LEU A 48 12.16 5.09 6.98
N SER A 49 13.23 5.39 7.72
CA SER A 49 13.30 6.57 8.61
C SER A 49 12.95 7.90 7.90
N PRO A 50 13.49 8.23 6.71
CA PRO A 50 13.15 9.49 6.03
C PRO A 50 11.67 9.61 5.65
N LEU A 51 11.02 8.48 5.38
CA LEU A 51 9.62 8.42 4.97
C LEU A 51 8.70 8.50 6.20
N LEU A 52 9.05 7.76 7.24
CA LEU A 52 8.30 7.64 8.49
C LEU A 52 8.28 8.95 9.29
N TYR A 53 9.40 9.67 9.33
CA TYR A 53 9.51 10.98 9.97
C TYR A 53 9.16 12.14 9.03
N GLU A 54 8.58 11.86 7.87
CA GLU A 54 8.08 12.86 6.92
C GLU A 54 9.15 13.85 6.41
N PHE A 55 10.44 13.52 6.54
CA PHE A 55 11.54 14.30 5.96
C PHE A 55 11.48 14.33 4.43
N ARG A 56 10.80 13.35 3.83
CA ARG A 56 10.53 13.26 2.41
C ARG A 56 9.07 12.85 2.17
N PRO A 57 8.28 13.62 1.43
CA PRO A 57 6.95 13.19 1.02
C PRO A 57 7.04 12.04 0.02
N VAL A 58 6.13 11.07 0.15
CA VAL A 58 6.00 9.98 -0.82
C VAL A 58 5.07 10.44 -1.94
N LYS A 59 5.55 10.34 -3.18
CA LYS A 59 4.68 10.58 -4.34
C LYS A 59 3.77 9.36 -4.57
N PRO A 60 2.52 9.55 -5.01
CA PRO A 60 1.63 8.42 -5.34
C PRO A 60 2.30 7.39 -6.26
N GLN A 61 3.05 7.85 -7.27
CA GLN A 61 3.76 6.98 -8.20
C GLN A 61 4.81 6.07 -7.53
N GLU A 62 5.45 6.52 -6.45
CA GLU A 62 6.39 5.69 -5.68
C GLU A 62 5.64 4.61 -4.90
N CYS A 63 4.51 4.97 -4.29
CA CYS A 63 3.62 4.01 -3.62
C CYS A 63 3.20 2.88 -4.58
N TYR A 64 2.77 3.21 -5.80
CA TYR A 64 2.41 2.20 -6.80
C TYR A 64 3.57 1.33 -7.25
N ASN A 65 4.75 1.90 -7.41
CA ASN A 65 5.94 1.11 -7.75
C ASN A 65 6.22 0.07 -6.66
N TRP A 66 6.05 0.42 -5.38
CA TRP A 66 6.19 -0.53 -4.27
C TRP A 66 5.09 -1.58 -4.25
N VAL A 67 3.84 -1.22 -4.56
CA VAL A 67 2.75 -2.20 -4.73
C VAL A 67 3.10 -3.21 -5.82
N GLN A 68 3.59 -2.75 -6.97
CA GLN A 68 4.00 -3.62 -8.07
C GLN A 68 5.22 -4.46 -7.70
N GLU A 69 6.17 -3.92 -6.94
CA GLU A 69 7.34 -4.64 -6.43
C GLU A 69 6.93 -5.75 -5.46
N TYR A 70 5.99 -5.46 -4.55
CA TYR A 70 5.50 -6.40 -3.54
C TYR A 70 4.67 -7.55 -4.13
N LEU A 71 3.80 -7.23 -5.09
CA LEU A 71 2.95 -8.19 -5.78
C LEU A 71 3.71 -8.96 -6.87
N GLY A 72 4.81 -8.39 -7.38
CA GLY A 72 5.59 -8.95 -8.46
C GLY A 72 4.81 -9.02 -9.79
N SER A 73 5.34 -9.80 -10.74
CA SER A 73 4.66 -10.10 -12.00
C SER A 73 3.49 -11.09 -11.80
N HIS A 74 3.63 -12.04 -10.87
CA HIS A 74 2.63 -13.06 -10.56
C HIS A 74 2.12 -12.92 -9.12
N PRO A 75 1.19 -11.99 -8.85
CA PRO A 75 0.58 -11.85 -7.54
C PRO A 75 -0.17 -13.12 -7.15
N THR A 76 0.08 -13.60 -5.93
CA THR A 76 -0.69 -14.67 -5.33
C THR A 76 -1.83 -14.08 -4.50
N SER A 77 -2.94 -14.82 -4.38
CA SER A 77 -4.06 -14.43 -3.51
C SER A 77 -3.61 -14.12 -2.08
N GLU A 78 -2.61 -14.85 -1.57
CA GLU A 78 -2.05 -14.62 -0.24
C GLU A 78 -1.33 -13.26 -0.13
N ARG A 79 -0.52 -12.89 -1.13
CA ARG A 79 0.18 -11.60 -1.14
C ARG A 79 -0.79 -10.43 -1.30
N CYS A 80 -1.81 -10.59 -2.15
CA CYS A 80 -2.90 -9.62 -2.26
C CYS A 80 -3.63 -9.45 -0.93
N GLN A 81 -3.96 -10.55 -0.24
CA GLN A 81 -4.69 -10.50 1.01
C GLN A 81 -3.87 -9.88 2.15
N GLN A 82 -2.56 -10.17 2.22
CA GLN A 82 -1.65 -9.50 3.16
C GLN A 82 -1.58 -8.00 2.92
N LEU A 83 -1.56 -7.57 1.66
CA LEU A 83 -1.56 -6.15 1.30
C LEU A 83 -2.88 -5.48 1.70
N ILE A 84 -4.01 -6.12 1.40
CA ILE A 84 -5.35 -5.66 1.77
C ILE A 84 -5.47 -5.55 3.29
N GLU A 85 -5.00 -6.54 4.05
CA GLU A 85 -5.05 -6.55 5.51
C GLU A 85 -4.20 -5.42 6.11
N ALA A 86 -2.99 -5.22 5.58
CA ALA A 86 -2.11 -4.15 6.04
C ALA A 86 -2.73 -2.76 5.81
N ILE A 87 -3.28 -2.51 4.62
CA ILE A 87 -3.95 -1.24 4.29
C ILE A 87 -5.24 -1.09 5.11
N SER A 88 -5.98 -2.17 5.33
CA SER A 88 -7.14 -2.17 6.24
C SER A 88 -6.74 -1.76 7.64
N GLY A 89 -5.63 -2.28 8.17
CA GLY A 89 -5.10 -1.91 9.48
C GLY A 89 -4.78 -0.42 9.60
N LEU A 90 -4.25 0.20 8.54
CA LEU A 90 -4.02 1.63 8.46
C LEU A 90 -5.36 2.41 8.48
N ILE A 91 -6.34 2.03 7.67
CA ILE A 91 -7.66 2.69 7.60
C ILE A 91 -8.42 2.58 8.93
N TYR A 92 -8.43 1.40 9.55
CA TYR A 92 -9.13 1.19 10.80
C TYR A 92 -8.41 1.83 12.00
N SER A 93 -7.14 2.22 11.85
CA SER A 93 -6.43 2.98 12.88
C SER A 93 -6.95 4.41 13.04
N ASP A 94 -7.58 4.96 12.00
CA ASP A 94 -8.07 6.34 11.96
C ASP A 94 -9.51 6.50 12.52
N GLY A 95 -10.28 5.43 12.67
CA GLY A 95 -11.66 5.48 13.17
C GLY A 95 -12.67 6.22 12.26
N THR A 96 -12.19 6.95 11.25
CA THR A 96 -12.95 7.66 10.22
C THR A 96 -12.76 7.02 8.86
N VAL A 97 -13.80 6.36 8.34
CA VAL A 97 -13.78 5.60 7.06
C VAL A 97 -13.84 6.53 5.82
N ALA A 98 -13.50 7.82 5.96
CA ALA A 98 -13.75 8.83 4.94
C ALA A 98 -12.53 9.19 4.06
N ASN A 99 -11.42 8.46 4.18
CA ASN A 99 -10.14 8.86 3.59
C ASN A 99 -9.84 8.10 2.28
N GLU A 100 -8.88 8.61 1.50
CA GLU A 100 -8.50 8.06 0.20
C GLU A 100 -7.94 6.62 0.28
N GLU A 101 -7.43 6.19 1.43
CA GLU A 101 -6.98 4.82 1.69
C GLU A 101 -8.15 3.83 1.61
N ALA A 102 -9.37 4.22 2.02
CA ALA A 102 -10.56 3.38 1.88
C ALA A 102 -10.91 3.12 0.40
N LYS A 103 -10.59 4.07 -0.49
CA LYS A 103 -10.69 3.85 -1.94
C LYS A 103 -9.63 2.87 -2.43
N LEU A 104 -8.39 2.99 -1.94
CA LEU A 104 -7.32 2.03 -2.24
C LEU A 104 -7.72 0.60 -1.83
N LEU A 105 -8.30 0.43 -0.64
CA LEU A 105 -8.80 -0.85 -0.15
C LEU A 105 -9.93 -1.41 -1.02
N THR A 106 -10.95 -0.59 -1.31
CA THR A 106 -12.08 -0.97 -2.16
C THR A 106 -11.58 -1.43 -3.53
N ASP A 107 -10.64 -0.70 -4.09
CA ASP A 107 -10.12 -1.00 -5.41
C ASP A 107 -9.27 -2.27 -5.41
N LEU A 108 -8.47 -2.52 -4.37
CA LEU A 108 -7.74 -3.79 -4.18
C LEU A 108 -8.68 -4.99 -4.03
N GLN A 109 -9.81 -4.84 -3.34
CA GLN A 109 -10.82 -5.90 -3.20
C GLN A 109 -11.46 -6.27 -4.54
N VAL A 110 -11.73 -5.26 -5.39
CA VAL A 110 -12.22 -5.49 -6.76
C VAL A 110 -11.19 -6.29 -7.59
N ILE A 111 -9.88 -6.11 -7.34
CA ILE A 111 -8.83 -6.89 -8.00
C ILE A 111 -8.90 -8.36 -7.59
N GLU A 112 -9.02 -8.64 -6.29
CA GLU A 112 -9.09 -10.00 -5.76
C GLU A 112 -10.31 -10.77 -6.30
N GLU A 113 -11.47 -10.12 -6.37
CA GLU A 113 -12.70 -10.71 -6.91
C GLU A 113 -12.61 -10.98 -8.42
N SER A 114 -11.92 -10.11 -9.16
CA SER A 114 -11.70 -10.27 -10.61
C SER A 114 -10.77 -11.44 -10.94
N ASP A 115 -9.82 -11.75 -10.05
CA ASP A 115 -8.88 -12.87 -10.22
C ASP A 115 -9.53 -14.24 -9.97
N LYS A 116 -10.56 -14.31 -9.11
CA LYS A 116 -11.34 -15.54 -8.87
C LYS A 116 -12.14 -16.02 -10.10
N GLY A 117 -12.31 -15.18 -11.13
CA GLY A 117 -13.14 -15.46 -12.30
C GLY A 117 -12.41 -15.85 -13.60
N ASN A 118 -11.11 -15.54 -13.76
CA ASN A 118 -10.42 -15.70 -15.04
C ASN A 118 -9.07 -16.42 -14.94
N LYS A 119 -8.92 -17.49 -15.75
CA LYS A 119 -7.81 -18.46 -15.80
C LYS A 119 -6.45 -17.94 -16.29
N THR A 120 -6.16 -16.64 -16.22
CA THR A 120 -4.83 -16.10 -16.60
C THR A 120 -4.35 -15.07 -15.57
N PRO A 121 -3.49 -15.47 -14.61
CA PRO A 121 -3.14 -14.68 -13.43
C PRO A 121 -2.15 -13.52 -13.69
N ASP A 122 -1.50 -13.50 -14.85
CA ASP A 122 -0.29 -12.68 -15.05
C ASP A 122 -0.59 -11.25 -15.55
N HIS A 123 -1.74 -11.04 -16.20
CA HIS A 123 -2.12 -9.74 -16.76
C HIS A 123 -3.27 -9.05 -16.01
N SER A 124 -4.06 -9.78 -15.24
CA SER A 124 -5.26 -9.25 -14.58
C SER A 124 -4.88 -8.24 -13.50
N VAL A 125 -4.00 -8.64 -12.58
CA VAL A 125 -3.63 -7.79 -11.43
C VAL A 125 -2.78 -6.59 -11.84
N LEU A 126 -1.82 -6.74 -12.76
CA LEU A 126 -1.08 -5.59 -13.30
C LEU A 126 -1.99 -4.60 -14.02
N ASN A 127 -3.00 -5.09 -14.78
CA ASN A 127 -4.00 -4.21 -15.38
C ASN A 127 -4.92 -3.59 -14.34
N ALA A 128 -5.20 -4.29 -13.24
CA ALA A 128 -6.05 -3.79 -12.17
C ALA A 128 -5.33 -2.72 -11.33
N VAL A 129 -4.06 -2.94 -10.95
CA VAL A 129 -3.18 -1.92 -10.33
C VAL A 129 -2.99 -0.71 -11.27
N ARG A 130 -2.85 -0.96 -12.58
CA ARG A 130 -2.78 0.12 -13.59
C ARG A 130 -4.11 0.86 -13.76
N SER A 131 -5.24 0.17 -13.64
CA SER A 131 -6.58 0.78 -13.71
C SER A 131 -6.87 1.61 -12.46
N LEU A 132 -6.42 1.13 -11.30
CA LEU A 132 -6.33 1.84 -10.04
C LEU A 132 -5.61 3.19 -10.20
N TYR A 133 -4.37 3.14 -10.71
CA TYR A 133 -3.56 4.33 -11.00
C TYR A 133 -4.27 5.30 -11.96
N LYS A 134 -4.84 4.79 -13.06
CA LYS A 134 -5.57 5.63 -14.03
C LYS A 134 -6.79 6.31 -13.41
N ARG A 135 -7.55 5.60 -12.56
CA ARG A 135 -8.74 6.15 -11.89
C ARG A 135 -8.36 7.24 -10.90
N TRP A 136 -7.26 7.04 -10.18
CA TRP A 136 -6.70 7.99 -9.23
C TRP A 136 -6.17 9.27 -9.88
N VAL A 137 -5.35 9.15 -10.91
CA VAL A 137 -4.84 10.30 -11.68
C VAL A 137 -5.98 11.11 -12.30
N ASN A 138 -7.05 10.46 -12.72
CA ASN A 138 -8.24 11.14 -13.24
C ASN A 138 -9.08 11.82 -12.14
N ASN A 139 -9.08 11.32 -10.90
CA ASN A 139 -9.80 11.92 -9.78
C ASN A 139 -9.03 13.08 -9.11
N LEU A 140 -7.71 13.14 -9.22
CA LEU A 140 -6.89 14.25 -8.72
C LEU A 140 -6.86 15.48 -9.66
N GLY A 141 -7.51 15.40 -10.82
CA GLY A 141 -7.55 16.45 -11.85
C GLY A 141 -8.90 17.13 -12.06
N GLY A 142 -9.84 17.00 -11.11
CA GLY A 142 -11.20 17.59 -11.15
C GLY A 142 -11.42 18.67 -10.11
#